data_AF-A0A202CAT8-F1
#
_entry.id   AF-A0A202CAT8-F1
#
_cell.length_a   1.000
_cell.length_b   1.000
_cell.length_c   1.000
_cell.angle_alpha   90.00
_cell.angle_beta   90.00
_cell.angle_gamma   90.00
#
_symmetry.space_group_name_H-M   'P 1'
#
loop_
_entity.id
_entity.type
_entity.pdbx_description
1 polymer ?
#
loop_
_entity_poly.entity_id
_entity_poly.type
_entity_poly.pdbx_seq_one_letter_code
_entity_poly.pdbx_strand_id
1 'polypeptide(L)' 'MDLLISILVILLIFGGTIFGISFIVGKITEAIFQWKNKEFSKKQFWQTVTISMLICLIISGMICGGAL' A
#
# COMPACT_ATOMS: atom_id res chain seq x y z
N MET A 1 -3.95 6.93 -30.33
CA MET A 1 -2.97 7.29 -29.27
C MET A 1 -3.62 7.33 -27.89
N ASP A 2 -4.95 7.37 -27.83
CA ASP A 2 -5.76 7.63 -26.64
C ASP A 2 -5.85 6.44 -25.67
N LEU A 3 -5.74 5.21 -26.18
CA LEU A 3 -5.77 3.99 -25.38
C LEU A 3 -4.52 3.83 -24.50
N LEU A 4 -3.33 4.12 -25.05
CA LEU A 4 -2.08 4.10 -24.28
C LEU A 4 -2.08 5.13 -23.16
N ILE A 5 -2.55 6.35 -23.44
CA ILE A 5 -2.65 7.43 -22.46
C ILE A 5 -3.64 7.03 -21.34
N SER A 6 -4.78 6.45 -21.70
CA SER A 6 -5.77 5.98 -20.72
C SER A 6 -5.21 4.91 -19.79
N ILE A 7 -4.50 3.91 -20.32
CA ILE A 7 -3.86 2.86 -19.52
C ILE A 7 -2.80 3.45 -18.58
N LEU A 8 -2.00 4.40 -19.06
CA LEU A 8 -0.95 5.03 -18.28
C LEU A 8 -1.52 5.85 -17.11
N VAL A 9 -2.59 6.61 -17.35
CA VAL A 9 -3.28 7.39 -16.31
C VAL A 9 -3.90 6.48 -15.25
N ILE A 10 -4.55 5.40 -15.65
CA ILE A 10 -5.14 4.41 -14.72
C ILE A 10 -4.03 3.78 -13.87
N LEU A 11 -2.95 3.33 -14.49
CA LEU A 11 -1.81 2.73 -13.79
C LEU A 11 -1.19 3.68 -12.76
N LEU A 12 -1.08 4.97 -13.11
CA LEU A 12 -0.47 5.99 -12.25
C LEU A 12 -1.37 6.34 -11.05
N ILE A 13 -2.68 6.48 -11.27
CA ILE A 13 -3.67 6.69 -10.19
C ILE A 13 -3.71 5.49 -9.25
N PHE A 14 -3.72 4.28 -9.83
CA PHE A 14 -3.82 3.05 -9.08
C PHE A 14 -2.54 2.75 -8.28
N GLY A 15 -1.37 2.90 -8.91
CA GLY A 15 -0.08 2.79 -8.24
C GLY A 15 0.11 3.85 -7.15
N GLY A 16 -0.31 5.09 -7.41
CA GLY A 16 -0.27 6.19 -6.44
C GLY A 16 -1.17 5.92 -5.22
N THR A 17 -2.37 5.37 -5.44
CA THR A 17 -3.30 4.99 -4.37
C THR A 17 -2.72 3.89 -3.48
N ILE A 18 -2.20 2.80 -4.06
CA ILE A 18 -1.61 1.69 -3.31
C ILE A 18 -0.43 2.19 -2.46
N PHE A 19 0.44 2.99 -3.07
CA PHE A 19 1.60 3.55 -2.38
C PHE A 19 1.19 4.48 -1.23
N GLY A 20 0.19 5.33 -1.45
CA GLY A 20 -0.37 6.22 -0.41
C GLY A 20 -0.93 5.45 0.79
N ILE A 21 -1.70 4.39 0.55
CA ILE A 21 -2.30 3.57 1.62
C ILE A 21 -1.21 2.87 2.44
N SER A 22 -0.21 2.24 1.80
CA SER A 22 0.90 1.60 2.52
C SER A 22 1.70 2.60 3.36
N PHE A 23 1.90 3.83 2.87
CA PHE A 23 2.61 4.87 3.62
C PHE A 23 1.82 5.33 4.85
N ILE A 24 0.51 5.53 4.71
CA ILE A 24 -0.38 5.91 5.82
C ILE A 24 -0.40 4.81 6.89
N VAL A 25 -0.55 3.54 6.49
CA VAL A 25 -0.52 2.41 7.44
C VAL A 25 0.82 2.34 8.18
N GLY A 26 1.94 2.53 7.47
CA GLY A 26 3.27 2.60 8.10
C GLY A 26 3.37 3.71 9.14
N LYS A 27 2.89 4.92 8.81
CA LYS A 27 2.90 6.08 9.71
C LYS A 27 1.98 5.92 10.92
N ILE A 28 0.79 5.36 10.73
CA ILE A 28 -0.15 5.07 11.83
C ILE A 28 0.47 4.04 12.77
N THR A 29 1.06 2.98 12.22
CA THR A 29 1.72 1.96 13.05
C THR A 29 2.84 2.59 13.87
N GLU A 30 3.73 3.37 13.22
CA GLU A 30 4.81 4.13 13.87
C GLU A 30 4.29 4.97 15.05
N ALA A 31 3.21 5.72 14.85
CA ALA A 31 2.60 6.55 15.88
C ALA A 31 2.04 5.73 17.08
N ILE A 32 1.40 4.58 16.82
CA ILE A 32 0.82 3.73 17.87
C ILE A 32 1.90 3.14 18.79
N PHE A 33 3.03 2.72 18.23
CA PHE A 33 4.14 2.17 19.02
C PHE A 33 4.92 3.24 19.77
N GLN A 34 5.10 4.42 19.17
CA GLN A 34 5.64 5.59 19.88
C GLN A 34 4.78 5.92 21.10
N TRP A 35 3.45 5.88 20.96
CA TRP A 35 2.52 6.08 22.08
C TRP A 35 2.66 5.01 23.18
N LYS A 36 3.11 3.80 22.81
CA LYS A 36 3.30 2.67 23.74
C LYS A 36 4.70 2.60 24.38
N ASN A 37 5.55 3.63 24.21
CA ASN A 37 6.93 3.70 24.73
C ASN A 37 7.77 2.44 24.41
N LYS A 38 7.46 1.79 23.28
CA LYS A 38 8.13 0.57 22.85
C LYS A 38 8.90 0.89 21.59
N GLU A 39 10.20 0.63 21.60
CA GLU A 39 11.05 0.94 20.45
C GLU A 39 10.51 0.24 19.21
N PHE A 40 10.17 1.04 18.19
CA PHE A 40 9.73 0.52 16.92
C PHE A 40 10.92 -0.16 16.24
N SER A 41 11.03 -1.48 16.40
CA SER A 41 12.09 -2.22 15.73
C SER A 41 11.94 -2.04 14.22
N LYS A 42 12.99 -1.56 13.55
CA LYS A 42 13.00 -1.33 12.09
C LYS A 42 12.56 -2.57 11.30
N LYS A 43 12.76 -3.76 11.87
CA LYS A 43 12.28 -5.05 11.33
C LYS A 43 10.75 -5.14 11.32
N GLN A 44 10.06 -4.76 12.39
CA GLN A 44 8.59 -4.77 12.48
C GLN A 44 7.95 -3.71 11.57
N PHE A 45 8.61 -2.58 11.38
CA PHE A 45 8.13 -1.53 10.48
C PHE A 45 8.10 -2.02 9.04
N TRP A 46 9.25 -2.51 8.57
CA TRP A 46 9.37 -3.07 7.23
C TRP A 46 8.47 -4.29 7.04
N GLN A 47 8.30 -5.13 8.07
CA GLN A 47 7.37 -6.26 8.00
C GLN A 47 5.91 -5.80 7.83
N THR A 48 5.48 -4.78 8.56
CA THR A 48 4.11 -4.23 8.45
C THR A 48 3.88 -3.55 7.10
N VAL A 49 4.86 -2.76 6.63
CA VAL A 49 4.81 -2.12 5.31
C VAL A 49 4.79 -3.17 4.20
N THR A 50 5.60 -4.23 4.31
CA THR A 50 5.65 -5.33 3.32
C THR A 50 4.34 -6.11 3.28
N ILE A 51 3.76 -6.45 4.45
CA ILE A 51 2.48 -7.17 4.54
C ILE A 51 1.34 -6.32 3.97
N SER A 52 1.27 -5.02 4.31
CA SER A 52 0.24 -4.12 3.77
C SER A 52 0.34 -3.98 2.25
N MET A 53 1.56 -3.89 1.71
CA MET A 53 1.80 -3.82 0.28
C MET A 53 1.41 -5.12 -0.43
N LEU A 54 1.70 -6.28 0.17
CA LEU A 54 1.27 -7.60 -0.33
C LEU A 54 -0.26 -7.72 -0.38
N ILE A 55 -0.95 -7.33 0.69
CA ILE A 55 -2.41 -7.42 0.79
C ILE A 55 -3.07 -6.47 -0.22
N CYS A 56 -2.58 -5.23 -0.36
CA CYS A 56 -3.11 -4.29 -1.35
C CYS A 56 -2.93 -4.81 -2.77
N LEU A 57 -1.79 -5.43 -3.08
CA LEU A 57 -1.53 -6.02 -4.39
C LEU A 57 -2.47 -7.21 -4.68
N ILE A 58 -2.72 -8.07 -3.68
CA ILE A 58 -3.64 -9.20 -3.79
C ILE A 58 -5.08 -8.71 -4.01
N ILE A 59 -5.57 -7.80 -3.16
CA ILE A 59 -6.94 -7.24 -3.29
C ILE A 59 -7.12 -6.56 -4.65
N SER A 60 -6.14 -5.78 -5.07
CA SER A 60 -6.15 -5.12 -6.36
C SER A 60 -6.17 -6.11 -7.52
N GLY A 61 -5.40 -7.20 -7.44
CA GLY A 61 -5.40 -8.27 -8.42
C GLY A 61 -6.74 -9.01 -8.48
N MET A 62 -7.40 -9.22 -7.34
CA MET A 62 -8.73 -9.82 -7.29
C MET A 62 -9.81 -8.92 -7.93
N ILE A 63 -9.79 -7.61 -7.63
CA ILE A 63 -10.77 -6.66 -8.17
C ILE A 63 -10.52 -6.39 -9.67
N CYS A 64 -9.27 -6.13 -10.06
CA CYS A 64 -8.91 -5.77 -11.44
C CYS A 64 -8.85 -6.99 -12.38
N GLY A 65 -8.66 -8.20 -11.83
CA GLY A 65 -8.68 -9.48 -12.56
C GLY A 65 -10.07 -10.10 -12.72
N GLY A 66 -11.12 -9.46 -12.18
CA GLY A 66 -12.51 -9.91 -12.33
C GLY A 66 -12.90 -11.11 -11.46
N ALA A 67 -12.27 -11.29 -10.29
CA ALA A 67 -12.58 -12.39 -9.37
C ALA A 67 -13.69 -12.08 -8.35
N LEU A 68 -14.33 -10.90 -8.44
CA LEU A 68 -15.50 -10.50 -7.65
C LEU A 68 -16.59 -9.91 -8.55
#